data_AF-A0A7W9AVV6-F1
#
_entry.id   AF-A0A7W9AVV6-F1
#
_cell.length_a   1.000
_cell.length_b   1.000
_cell.length_c   1.000
_cell.angle_alpha   90.00
_cell.angle_beta   90.00
_cell.angle_gamma   90.00
#
_symmetry.space_group_name_H-M   'P 1'
#
loop_
_entity.id
_entity.type
_entity.pdbx_description
1 polymer ?
#
loop_
_entity_poly.entity_id
_entity_poly.type
_entity_poly.pdbx_seq_one_letter_code
_entity_poly.pdbx_strand_id
1 'polypeptide(L)'
;MADTKYRADAIGQLNARITFAKRVEIDDGFGGTRGEWVDQFTVPARLKPKFGGNAESLVASRLVSKQPYNLTIYSSTAARQVTASWRAYDARAGKTGENPNRVFGIKTIVNPDETNRFLEMLVIENEVA
;
A
#
# COMPACT_ATOMS: atom_id res chain seq x y z
N MET A 1 19.18 -15.88 13.10
CA MET A 1 18.59 -16.97 12.30
C MET A 1 17.28 -16.56 11.58
N ALA A 2 17.11 -15.27 11.20
CA ALA A 2 15.89 -14.73 10.57
C ALA A 2 16.06 -14.34 9.08
N ASP A 3 17.30 -14.32 8.56
CA ASP A 3 17.66 -13.79 7.24
C ASP A 3 17.21 -14.69 6.06
N THR A 4 17.07 -16.01 6.27
CA THR A 4 16.77 -16.94 5.18
C THR A 4 15.29 -16.95 4.77
N LYS A 5 14.36 -16.63 5.67
CA LYS A 5 12.91 -16.71 5.40
C LYS A 5 12.41 -15.57 4.51
N TYR A 6 13.00 -14.38 4.61
CA TYR A 6 12.65 -13.22 3.78
C TYR A 6 13.17 -13.36 2.34
N ARG A 7 14.34 -13.98 2.13
CA ARG A 7 14.95 -14.12 0.81
C ARG A 7 14.13 -14.95 -0.18
N ALA A 8 13.43 -15.98 0.30
CA ALA A 8 12.59 -16.83 -0.54
C ALA A 8 11.18 -16.26 -0.77
N ASP A 9 10.61 -15.53 0.20
CA ASP A 9 9.27 -14.94 0.09
C ASP A 9 9.28 -13.55 -0.59
N ALA A 10 10.38 -12.81 -0.60
CA ALA A 10 10.35 -11.42 -1.09
C ALA A 10 10.33 -11.27 -2.63
N ILE A 11 10.82 -12.25 -3.40
CA ILE A 11 11.17 -12.03 -4.82
C ILE A 11 10.46 -12.96 -5.81
N GLY A 12 10.20 -14.23 -5.44
CA GLY A 12 9.70 -15.22 -6.39
C GLY A 12 8.23 -15.05 -6.83
N GLN A 13 7.48 -14.12 -6.24
CA GLN A 13 6.02 -13.99 -6.45
C GLN A 13 5.56 -12.53 -6.42
N LEU A 14 6.20 -11.62 -7.17
CA LEU A 14 5.65 -10.29 -7.41
C LEU A 14 4.34 -10.44 -8.23
N ASN A 15 3.24 -10.64 -7.51
CA ASN A 15 1.93 -10.98 -8.06
C ASN A 15 1.09 -9.75 -8.40
N ALA A 16 1.50 -8.56 -7.96
CA ALA A 16 0.74 -7.32 -8.13
C ALA A 16 1.60 -6.23 -8.79
N ARG A 17 0.92 -5.23 -9.36
CA ARG A 17 1.55 -4.00 -9.85
C ARG A 17 0.86 -2.83 -9.16
N ILE A 18 1.58 -2.16 -8.26
CA ILE A 18 1.00 -1.16 -7.37
C ILE A 18 1.45 0.23 -7.79
N THR A 19 0.50 1.15 -7.87
CA THR A 19 0.77 2.57 -8.05
C THR A 19 0.59 3.30 -6.75
N PHE A 20 1.55 4.14 -6.41
CA PHE A 20 1.51 5.03 -5.25
C PHE A 20 1.11 6.42 -5.71
N ALA A 21 0.12 7.01 -5.05
CA ALA A 21 -0.36 8.35 -5.31
C ALA A 21 -0.36 9.17 -4.03
N LYS A 22 -0.01 10.45 -4.13
CA LYS A 22 -0.05 11.39 -3.02
C LYS A 22 -1.17 12.40 -3.22
N ARG A 23 -1.71 12.92 -2.13
CA ARG A 23 -2.69 13.99 -2.18
C ARG A 23 -1.98 15.32 -2.40
N VAL A 24 -2.42 16.09 -3.39
CA VAL A 24 -1.89 17.41 -3.73
C VAL A 24 -3.06 18.39 -3.73
N GLU A 25 -2.86 19.55 -3.14
CA GLU A 25 -3.83 20.65 -3.24
C GLU A 25 -3.63 21.39 -4.56
N ILE A 26 -4.71 21.48 -5.34
CA ILE A 26 -4.74 22.17 -6.62
C ILE A 26 -5.73 23.32 -6.48
N ASP A 27 -5.35 24.49 -6.97
CA ASP A 27 -6.23 25.66 -7.03
C ASP A 27 -7.33 25.42 -8.08
N ASP A 28 -8.59 25.61 -7.69
CA ASP A 28 -9.75 25.44 -8.58
C ASP A 28 -10.03 26.68 -9.45
N GLY A 29 -9.19 27.72 -9.41
CA GLY A 29 -9.34 28.94 -10.20
C GLY A 29 -10.43 29.91 -9.70
N PHE A 30 -11.17 29.54 -8.65
CA PHE A 30 -12.26 30.32 -8.04
C PHE A 30 -11.99 30.69 -6.57
N GLY A 31 -10.74 30.59 -6.10
CA GLY A 31 -10.36 30.91 -4.72
C GLY A 31 -10.57 29.78 -3.71
N GLY A 32 -10.78 28.55 -4.17
CA GLY A 32 -10.79 27.33 -3.36
C GLY A 32 -9.68 26.36 -3.79
N THR A 33 -9.27 25.47 -2.89
CA THR A 33 -8.36 24.36 -3.21
C THR A 33 -9.08 23.01 -3.11
N ARG A 34 -8.83 22.13 -4.07
CA ARG A 34 -9.24 20.72 -4.02
C ARG A 34 -8.03 19.82 -3.81
N GLY A 35 -8.22 18.78 -3.00
CA GLY A 35 -7.23 17.72 -2.85
C GLY A 35 -7.39 16.66 -3.94
N GLU A 36 -6.45 16.62 -4.89
CA GLU A 36 -6.40 15.62 -5.95
C GLU A 36 -5.34 14.56 -5.65
N TRP A 37 -5.59 13.32 -6.05
CA TRP A 37 -4.62 12.24 -5.91
C TRP A 37 -3.77 12.14 -7.18
N VAL A 38 -2.49 12.48 -7.06
CA VAL A 38 -1.56 12.47 -8.19
C VAL A 38 -0.66 11.23 -8.11
N ASP A 39 -0.71 10.42 -9.17
CA ASP A 39 0.13 9.23 -9.31
C ASP A 39 1.62 9.64 -9.31
N GLN A 40 2.41 9.00 -8.46
CA GLN A 40 3.84 9.30 -8.31
C GLN A 40 4.69 8.26 -9.04
N PHE A 41 4.46 6.98 -8.79
CA PHE A 41 5.19 5.90 -9.45
C PHE A 41 4.44 4.56 -9.34
N THR A 42 4.75 3.65 -10.26
CA THR A 42 4.19 2.29 -10.32
C THR A 42 5.31 1.26 -10.25
N VAL A 43 5.18 0.28 -9.35
CA VAL A 43 6.19 -0.77 -9.14
C VAL A 43 5.57 -2.17 -9.09
N PRO A 44 6.33 -3.21 -9.49
CA PRO A 44 5.94 -4.58 -9.16
C PRO A 44 6.01 -4.78 -7.64
N ALA A 45 5.05 -5.52 -7.10
CA ALA A 45 4.93 -5.74 -5.68
C ALA A 45 4.44 -7.15 -5.38
N ARG A 46 4.71 -7.61 -4.17
CA ARG A 46 4.05 -8.77 -3.59
C ARG A 46 2.95 -8.30 -2.67
N LEU A 47 1.72 -8.70 -2.95
CA LEU A 47 0.56 -8.42 -2.11
C LEU A 47 0.06 -9.73 -1.49
N LYS A 48 0.20 -9.86 -0.17
CA LYS A 48 -0.17 -11.06 0.58
C LYS A 48 -1.28 -10.74 1.59
N PRO A 49 -2.48 -11.36 1.47
CA PRO A 49 -3.53 -11.16 2.46
C PRO A 49 -3.05 -11.65 3.83
N LYS A 50 -3.27 -10.83 4.86
CA LYS A 50 -3.10 -11.24 6.25
C LYS A 50 -4.44 -11.81 6.72
N PHE A 51 -4.58 -13.13 6.60
CA PHE A 51 -5.63 -13.85 7.31
C PHE A 51 -5.28 -13.83 8.80
N GLY A 52 -6.23 -13.43 9.65
CA GLY A 52 -6.03 -13.32 11.09
C GLY A 52 -5.54 -14.66 11.64
N GLY A 53 -4.28 -14.70 12.09
CA GLY A 53 -3.82 -15.73 13.00
C GLY A 53 -4.45 -15.45 14.35
N ASN A 54 -5.30 -16.36 14.81
CA ASN A 54 -6.01 -16.33 16.10
C ASN A 54 -7.20 -15.37 16.13
N ALA A 55 -8.39 -15.92 15.91
CA ALA A 55 -9.70 -15.27 15.97
C ALA A 55 -10.11 -14.80 17.39
N GLU A 56 -9.17 -14.71 18.34
CA GLU A 56 -9.47 -14.54 19.78
C GLU A 56 -9.07 -13.17 20.34
N SER A 57 -8.61 -12.20 19.53
CA SER A 57 -8.31 -10.84 20.03
C SER A 57 -8.71 -9.68 19.11
N LEU A 58 -9.38 -9.95 17.99
CA LEU A 58 -9.87 -8.89 17.07
C LEU A 58 -11.40 -8.82 16.97
N VAL A 59 -12.12 -9.57 17.82
CA VAL A 59 -13.59 -9.53 17.93
C VAL A 59 -14.00 -8.37 18.85
N ALA A 60 -13.80 -7.12 18.45
CA ALA A 60 -14.38 -6.01 19.22
C ALA A 60 -14.58 -4.67 18.48
N SER A 61 -14.21 -4.53 17.20
CA SER A 61 -14.42 -3.23 16.54
C SER A 61 -14.83 -3.34 15.07
N ARG A 62 -16.08 -3.79 14.92
CA ARG A 62 -17.09 -3.32 13.98
C ARG A 62 -16.80 -3.51 12.49
N LEU A 63 -17.30 -4.63 11.96
CA LEU A 63 -18.15 -4.72 10.75
C LEU A 63 -17.94 -3.69 9.63
N VAL A 64 -16.70 -3.47 9.23
CA VAL A 64 -16.31 -3.45 7.82
C VAL A 64 -15.17 -4.44 7.78
N SER A 65 -15.32 -5.53 7.03
CA SER A 65 -14.27 -6.53 6.79
C SER A 65 -13.13 -5.88 5.98
N LYS A 66 -12.40 -4.98 6.62
CA LYS A 66 -11.22 -4.29 6.10
C LYS A 66 -10.11 -5.32 6.05
N GLN A 67 -9.91 -5.93 4.89
CA GLN A 67 -8.93 -6.98 4.71
C GLN A 67 -7.51 -6.37 4.74
N PRO A 68 -6.68 -6.73 5.73
CA PRO A 68 -5.30 -6.25 5.76
C PRO A 68 -4.44 -7.08 4.80
N TYR A 69 -3.50 -6.41 4.15
CA TYR A 69 -2.51 -7.01 3.27
C TYR A 69 -1.11 -6.58 3.69
N ASN A 70 -0.18 -7.51 3.55
CA ASN A 70 1.25 -7.25 3.60
C ASN A 70 1.70 -6.92 2.18
N LEU A 71 2.08 -5.66 1.94
CA LEU A 71 2.58 -5.16 0.67
C LEU A 71 4.10 -5.05 0.74
N THR A 72 4.81 -5.82 -0.07
CA THR A 72 6.29 -5.78 -0.14
C THR A 72 6.73 -5.26 -1.49
N ILE A 73 7.62 -4.27 -1.49
CA ILE A 73 8.22 -3.68 -2.70
C ILE A 73 9.74 -3.59 -2.55
N TYR A 74 10.44 -3.48 -3.68
CA TYR A 74 11.85 -3.10 -3.66
C TYR A 74 12.04 -1.69 -3.13
N SER A 75 13.11 -1.50 -2.36
CA SER A 75 13.51 -0.17 -1.95
C SER A 75 14.07 0.60 -3.16
N SER A 76 13.56 1.79 -3.37
CA SER A 76 14.04 2.76 -4.35
C SER A 76 13.99 4.16 -3.72
N THR A 77 14.62 5.13 -4.37
CA THR A 77 14.56 6.53 -3.92
C THR A 77 13.12 7.03 -3.81
N ALA A 78 12.26 6.68 -4.77
CA ALA A 78 10.84 7.03 -4.76
C ALA A 78 10.07 6.26 -3.67
N ALA A 79 10.33 4.95 -3.51
CA ALA A 79 9.66 4.13 -2.51
C ALA A 79 9.93 4.59 -1.06
N ARG A 80 11.10 5.17 -0.80
CA ARG A 80 11.46 5.73 0.52
C ARG A 80 10.75 7.05 0.85
N GLN A 81 10.12 7.70 -0.13
CA GLN A 81 9.32 8.91 0.10
C GLN A 81 7.87 8.61 0.45
N VAL A 82 7.43 7.36 0.32
CA VAL A 82 6.07 6.95 0.64
C VAL A 82 5.81 7.19 2.12
N THR A 83 4.68 7.80 2.44
CA THR A 83 4.22 8.00 3.82
C THR A 83 2.81 7.43 4.01
N ALA A 84 2.35 7.34 5.26
CA ALA A 84 0.99 6.89 5.57
C ALA A 84 -0.12 7.81 4.98
N SER A 85 0.23 9.05 4.62
CA SER A 85 -0.70 10.00 3.97
C SER A 85 -0.91 9.70 2.47
N TRP A 86 -0.15 8.76 1.91
CA TRP A 86 -0.27 8.35 0.52
C TRP A 86 -1.28 7.21 0.39
N ARG A 87 -1.82 7.03 -0.82
CA ARG A 87 -2.62 5.86 -1.17
C ARG A 87 -1.82 4.94 -2.11
N ALA A 88 -2.07 3.64 -1.98
CA ALA A 88 -1.63 2.65 -2.95
C ALA A 88 -2.85 2.09 -3.69
N TYR A 89 -2.71 1.72 -4.96
CA TYR A 89 -3.78 1.02 -5.68
C TYR A 89 -3.24 0.01 -6.68
N ASP A 90 -4.04 -1.02 -6.97
CA ASP A 90 -3.67 -2.06 -7.93
C ASP A 90 -3.85 -1.54 -9.36
N ALA A 91 -2.73 -1.34 -10.06
CA ALA A 91 -2.72 -0.86 -11.43
C ALA A 91 -3.36 -1.87 -12.41
N ARG A 92 -3.39 -3.16 -12.06
CA ARG A 92 -3.99 -4.20 -12.90
C ARG A 92 -5.52 -4.22 -12.81
N ALA A 93 -6.08 -3.75 -11.69
CA ALA A 93 -7.53 -3.67 -11.51
C ALA A 93 -8.18 -2.55 -12.34
N GLY A 94 -7.38 -1.60 -12.84
CA GLY A 94 -7.85 -0.46 -13.63
C GLY A 94 -8.50 0.64 -12.80
N LYS A 95 -9.05 1.64 -13.50
CA LYS A 95 -9.77 2.78 -12.93
C LYS A 95 -11.18 2.84 -13.54
N THR A 96 -12.17 3.25 -12.77
CA THR A 96 -13.50 3.65 -13.26
C THR A 96 -13.59 5.15 -13.13
N GLY A 97 -13.51 5.86 -14.27
CA GLY A 97 -13.24 7.30 -14.28
C GLY A 97 -11.85 7.59 -13.68
N GLU A 98 -11.80 8.50 -12.71
CA GLU A 98 -10.56 8.89 -12.01
C GLU A 98 -10.25 7.99 -10.80
N ASN A 99 -11.21 7.16 -10.39
CA ASN A 99 -11.12 6.35 -9.18
C ASN A 99 -10.53 4.97 -9.49
N PRO A 100 -9.46 4.55 -8.79
CA PRO A 100 -8.95 3.19 -8.92
C PRO A 100 -9.97 2.17 -8.40
N ASN A 101 -10.10 1.04 -9.10
CA ASN A 101 -11.06 -0.01 -8.74
C ASN A 101 -10.65 -0.78 -7.47
N ARG A 102 -9.37 -0.73 -7.09
CA ARG A 102 -8.84 -1.44 -5.92
C ARG A 102 -7.77 -0.61 -5.23
N VAL A 103 -8.14 0.00 -4.11
CA VAL A 103 -7.33 0.97 -3.35
C VAL A 103 -6.97 0.41 -1.98
N PHE A 104 -5.79 0.79 -1.51
CA PHE A 104 -5.27 0.46 -0.19
C PHE A 104 -4.77 1.71 0.54
N GLY A 105 -5.21 1.86 1.80
CA GLY A 105 -4.67 2.83 2.74
C GLY A 105 -3.39 2.30 3.37
N ILE A 106 -2.35 3.13 3.48
CA ILE A 106 -1.06 2.74 4.04
C ILE A 106 -1.08 3.00 5.55
N LYS A 107 -0.90 1.96 6.37
CA LYS A 107 -0.94 2.08 7.83
C LYS A 107 0.42 2.20 8.46
N THR A 108 1.33 1.33 8.07
CA THR A 108 2.69 1.30 8.59
C THR A 108 3.65 1.00 7.46
N ILE A 109 4.85 1.54 7.58
CA ILE A 109 5.96 1.31 6.66
C ILE A 109 7.12 0.85 7.52
N VAL A 110 7.63 -0.35 7.22
CA VAL A 110 8.75 -0.94 7.94
C VAL A 110 9.84 -1.36 6.95
N ASN A 111 11.08 -1.35 7.40
CA ASN A 111 12.22 -1.94 6.71
C ASN A 111 12.52 -3.30 7.36
N PRO A 112 11.83 -4.38 6.97
CA PRO A 112 11.88 -5.65 7.70
C PRO A 112 13.23 -6.37 7.58
N ASP A 113 14.04 -5.98 6.59
CA ASP A 113 15.27 -6.69 6.23
C ASP A 113 16.51 -6.00 6.83
N GLU A 114 16.39 -4.78 7.39
CA GLU A 114 17.47 -3.91 7.89
C GLU A 114 18.60 -3.60 6.88
N THR A 115 18.68 -4.30 5.75
CA THR A 115 19.65 -4.08 4.67
C THR A 115 19.16 -3.07 3.62
N ASN A 116 18.00 -2.44 3.85
CA ASN A 116 17.38 -1.44 2.97
C ASN A 116 17.05 -1.94 1.55
N ARG A 117 16.97 -3.25 1.34
CA ARG A 117 16.64 -3.82 0.02
C ARG A 117 15.15 -3.83 -0.28
N PHE A 118 14.33 -3.97 0.77
CA PHE A 118 12.88 -4.09 0.67
C PHE A 118 12.19 -3.15 1.64
N LEU A 119 11.01 -2.69 1.24
CA LEU A 119 10.07 -2.02 2.13
C LEU A 119 8.83 -2.89 2.24
N GLU A 120 8.36 -3.07 3.46
CA GLU A 120 7.13 -3.77 3.76
C GLU A 120 6.13 -2.80 4.38
N MET A 121 4.89 -2.89 3.92
CA MET A 121 3.83 -2.00 4.32
C MET A 121 2.62 -2.82 4.74
N LEU A 122 2.03 -2.47 5.88
CA LEU A 122 0.69 -2.90 6.21
C LEU A 122 -0.28 -1.98 5.46
N VAL A 123 -1.07 -2.56 4.57
CA VAL A 123 -2.08 -1.82 3.82
C VAL A 123 -3.46 -2.42 4.04
N ILE A 124 -4.49 -1.59 3.99
CA ILE A 124 -5.87 -2.02 4.21
C ILE A 124 -6.70 -1.72 2.96
N GLU A 125 -7.33 -2.75 2.40
CA GLU A 125 -8.17 -2.60 1.22
C GLU A 125 -9.47 -1.84 1.52
N ASN A 126 -9.94 -1.05 0.56
CA ASN A 126 -11.15 -0.21 0.65
C ASN A 126 -11.08 0.84 1.75
N GLU A 127 -9.87 1.19 2.16
CA GLU A 127 -9.62 2.34 3.01
C GLU A 127 -8.88 3.38 2.20
N VAL A 128 -9.41 4.60 2.19
CA VAL A 128 -8.68 5.78 1.72
C VAL A 128 -7.93 6.39 2.91
N ALA A 129 -6.69 6.82 2.67
CA ALA A 129 -5.88 7.53 3.67
C ALA A 129 -6.47 8.90 4.01
#